data_AF-A0A4Q3YX89-F1
#
_entry.id   AF-A0A4Q3YX89-F1
#
_cell.length_a   1.000
_cell.length_b   1.000
_cell.length_c   1.000
_cell.angle_alpha   90.00
_cell.angle_beta   90.00
_cell.angle_gamma   90.00
#
_symmetry.space_group_name_H-M   'P 1'
#
loop_
_entity.id
_entity.type
_entity.pdbx_description
1 polymer ?
#
loop_
_entity_poly.entity_id
_entity_poly.type
_entity_poly.pdbx_seq_one_letter_code
_entity_poly.pdbx_strand_id
1 'polypeptide(L)'
;MQFAESPATSVPASTIPLHPNETPQLRALINATAERYEIPRSLLHRVIIRESTHRPGARNGPYYGLMQILPATARAMGFSGAPTDLLDAETNLTYAGKYLRGAWLLSDGSEAEAVKWYSRGYYYEAKRRGMLVETGLRKG
;
A
#
# COMPACT_ATOMS: atom_id res chain seq x y z
N MET A 1 -13.49 -28.02 51.10
CA MET A 1 -12.46 -27.58 50.13
C MET A 1 -13.12 -27.53 48.77
N GLN A 2 -13.30 -26.34 48.21
CA GLN A 2 -13.75 -26.15 46.83
C GLN A 2 -12.93 -24.97 46.28
N PHE A 3 -11.98 -25.25 45.39
CA PHE A 3 -11.24 -24.22 44.70
C PHE A 3 -12.15 -23.65 43.61
N ALA A 4 -12.51 -22.38 43.72
CA ALA A 4 -13.15 -21.66 42.63
C ALA A 4 -12.05 -21.22 41.65
N GLU A 5 -12.00 -21.85 40.48
CA GLU A 5 -11.18 -21.36 39.36
C GLU A 5 -11.69 -19.98 38.93
N SER A 6 -10.80 -19.00 38.98
CA SER A 6 -11.05 -17.67 38.43
C SER A 6 -11.01 -17.75 36.90
N PRO A 7 -11.94 -17.12 36.17
CA PRO A 7 -11.81 -17.02 34.72
C PRO A 7 -10.63 -16.11 34.39
N ALA A 8 -9.60 -16.68 33.77
CA ALA A 8 -8.52 -15.91 33.15
C ALA A 8 -9.15 -15.00 32.08
N THR A 9 -9.15 -13.70 32.33
CA THR A 9 -9.53 -12.70 31.32
C THR A 9 -8.46 -12.70 30.24
N SER A 10 -8.76 -13.27 29.08
CA SER A 10 -7.94 -13.09 27.90
C SER A 10 -8.01 -11.61 27.51
N VAL A 11 -6.90 -10.89 27.68
CA VAL A 11 -6.74 -9.54 27.15
C VAL A 11 -6.91 -9.60 25.62
N PRO A 12 -7.88 -8.88 25.02
CA PRO A 12 -7.97 -8.83 23.57
C PRO A 12 -6.70 -8.17 23.03
N ALA A 13 -6.07 -8.81 22.04
CA ALA A 13 -4.99 -8.22 21.27
C ALA A 13 -5.44 -6.83 20.80
N SER A 14 -4.68 -5.80 21.16
CA SER A 14 -5.00 -4.38 20.94
C SER A 14 -5.59 -4.15 19.55
N THR A 15 -6.92 -4.02 19.46
CA THR A 15 -7.62 -3.76 18.21
C THR A 15 -7.47 -2.29 17.88
N ILE A 16 -6.48 -1.96 17.04
CA ILE A 16 -6.36 -0.63 16.46
C ILE A 16 -7.71 -0.30 15.79
N PRO A 17 -8.37 0.83 16.14
CA PRO A 17 -9.63 1.20 15.52
C PRO A 17 -9.50 1.32 14.00
N LEU A 18 -10.58 1.01 13.29
CA LEU A 18 -10.64 1.22 11.85
C LEU A 18 -10.47 2.69 11.50
N HIS A 19 -9.80 2.96 10.38
CA HIS A 19 -9.72 4.30 9.84
C HIS A 19 -11.04 4.68 9.15
N PRO A 20 -11.31 5.99 8.91
CA PRO A 20 -12.48 6.39 8.15
C PRO A 20 -12.54 5.71 6.77
N ASN A 21 -13.75 5.26 6.38
CA ASN A 21 -14.05 4.48 5.16
C ASN A 21 -13.42 3.09 5.07
N GLU A 22 -12.71 2.64 6.10
CA GLU A 22 -12.09 1.33 6.11
C GLU A 22 -13.04 0.26 6.66
N THR A 23 -13.08 -0.90 6.00
CA THR A 23 -13.75 -2.10 6.48
C THR A 23 -12.73 -3.12 6.99
N PRO A 24 -13.11 -4.10 7.83
CA PRO A 24 -12.21 -5.19 8.23
C PRO A 24 -11.62 -5.96 7.03
N GLN A 25 -12.41 -6.14 5.97
CA GLN A 25 -11.98 -6.80 4.74
C GLN A 25 -10.93 -5.96 4.01
N LEU A 26 -11.14 -4.63 3.93
CA LEU A 26 -10.15 -3.73 3.33
C LEU A 26 -8.86 -3.69 4.17
N ARG A 27 -8.95 -3.66 5.50
CA ARG A 27 -7.79 -3.75 6.41
C ARG A 27 -6.98 -5.03 6.14
N ALA A 28 -7.66 -6.17 6.04
CA ALA A 28 -7.02 -7.46 5.76
C ALA A 28 -6.30 -7.45 4.40
N LEU A 29 -6.95 -6.90 3.37
CA LEU A 29 -6.37 -6.75 2.05
C LEU A 29 -5.12 -5.86 2.07
N ILE A 30 -5.19 -4.69 2.71
CA ILE A 30 -4.05 -3.76 2.85
C ILE A 30 -2.88 -4.46 3.58
N ASN A 31 -3.15 -5.13 4.70
CA ASN A 31 -2.11 -5.82 5.47
C ASN A 31 -1.46 -6.95 4.68
N ALA A 32 -2.26 -7.76 3.97
CA ALA A 32 -1.77 -8.82 3.11
C ALA A 32 -0.94 -8.28 1.93
N THR A 33 -1.32 -7.14 1.35
CA THR A 33 -0.53 -6.45 0.33
C THR A 33 0.81 -5.97 0.88
N ALA A 34 0.82 -5.37 2.08
CA ALA A 34 2.05 -4.93 2.74
C ALA A 34 3.01 -6.11 2.96
N GLU A 35 2.50 -7.25 3.43
CA GLU A 35 3.30 -8.47 3.59
C GLU A 35 3.82 -9.01 2.25
N ARG A 36 2.95 -9.15 1.25
CA ARG A 36 3.30 -9.65 -0.09
C ARG A 36 4.45 -8.88 -0.72
N TYR A 37 4.47 -7.56 -0.55
CA TYR A 37 5.49 -6.70 -1.13
C TYR A 37 6.58 -6.29 -0.15
N GLU A 38 6.60 -6.86 1.06
CA GLU A 38 7.58 -6.56 2.10
C GLU A 38 7.68 -5.05 2.41
N ILE A 39 6.53 -4.39 2.53
CA ILE A 39 6.40 -2.98 2.89
C ILE A 39 5.97 -2.90 4.35
N PRO A 40 6.50 -1.97 5.17
CA PRO A 40 5.95 -1.72 6.50
C PRO A 40 4.44 -1.41 6.40
N ARG A 41 3.60 -2.13 7.17
CA ARG A 41 2.14 -1.90 7.18
C ARG A 41 1.82 -0.43 7.47
N SER A 42 2.56 0.18 8.40
CA SER A 42 2.50 1.61 8.75
C SER A 42 2.67 2.52 7.54
N LEU A 43 3.64 2.24 6.66
CA LEU A 43 3.89 3.01 5.45
C LEU A 43 2.74 2.88 4.45
N LEU A 44 2.25 1.66 4.19
CA LEU A 44 1.15 1.46 3.24
C LEU A 44 -0.14 2.13 3.72
N HIS A 45 -0.50 1.98 5.00
CA HIS A 45 -1.63 2.69 5.62
C HIS A 45 -1.47 4.20 5.52
N ARG A 46 -0.27 4.74 5.80
CA ARG A 46 0.00 6.18 5.69
C ARG A 46 -0.24 6.72 4.28
N VAL A 47 0.20 5.99 3.26
CA VAL A 47 -0.04 6.38 1.85
C VAL A 47 -1.53 6.36 1.54
N ILE A 48 -2.24 5.29 1.86
CA ILE A 48 -3.70 5.19 1.59
C ILE A 48 -4.50 6.29 2.27
N ILE A 49 -4.14 6.64 3.51
CA ILE A 49 -4.78 7.75 4.25
C ILE A 49 -4.58 9.07 3.51
N ARG A 50 -3.33 9.37 3.12
CA ARG A 50 -2.96 10.60 2.40
C ARG A 50 -3.68 10.71 1.05
N GLU A 51 -3.77 9.60 0.32
CA GLU A 51 -4.22 9.61 -1.07
C GLU A 51 -5.75 9.56 -1.21
N SER A 52 -6.46 8.78 -0.39
CA SER A 52 -7.93 8.61 -0.56
C SER A 52 -8.72 8.59 0.75
N THR A 53 -8.04 8.46 1.89
CA THR A 53 -8.67 8.12 3.17
C THR A 53 -9.51 6.85 3.04
N HIS A 54 -8.89 5.77 2.53
CA HIS A 54 -9.48 4.43 2.34
C HIS A 54 -10.72 4.39 1.43
N ARG A 55 -10.74 5.18 0.35
CA ARG A 55 -11.85 5.17 -0.63
C ARG A 55 -11.42 4.49 -1.94
N PRO A 56 -11.82 3.24 -2.21
CA PRO A 56 -11.45 2.55 -3.45
C PRO A 56 -11.94 3.23 -4.72
N GLY A 57 -13.13 3.82 -4.69
CA GLY A 57 -13.67 4.55 -5.84
C GLY A 57 -13.12 5.97 -6.03
N ALA A 58 -12.10 6.40 -5.27
CA ALA A 58 -11.62 7.78 -5.31
C ALA A 58 -10.99 8.15 -6.67
N ARG A 59 -11.30 9.35 -7.16
CA ARG A 59 -10.74 9.92 -8.39
C ARG A 59 -10.34 11.37 -8.17
N ASN A 60 -9.13 11.71 -8.58
CA ASN A 60 -8.65 13.09 -8.65
C ASN A 60 -7.89 13.29 -9.97
N GLY A 61 -8.44 14.05 -10.91
CA GLY A 61 -7.82 14.29 -12.22
C GLY A 61 -7.40 12.99 -12.94
N PRO A 62 -6.10 12.71 -13.15
CA PRO A 62 -5.60 11.48 -13.79
C PRO A 62 -5.32 10.31 -12.82
N TYR A 63 -5.50 10.48 -11.51
CA TYR A 63 -5.19 9.49 -10.46
C TYR A 63 -6.38 8.62 -10.01
N TYR A 64 -6.16 7.32 -9.82
CA TYR A 64 -7.24 6.34 -9.56
C TYR A 64 -7.05 5.58 -8.24
N GLY A 65 -8.16 5.43 -7.52
CA GLY A 65 -8.38 4.46 -6.45
C GLY A 65 -7.67 4.71 -5.13
N LEU A 66 -7.54 3.66 -4.32
CA LEU A 66 -7.06 3.73 -2.93
C LEU A 66 -5.75 4.51 -2.76
N MET A 67 -4.80 4.25 -3.64
CA MET A 67 -3.46 4.84 -3.59
C MET A 67 -3.23 5.89 -4.69
N GLN A 68 -4.29 6.37 -5.33
CA GLN A 68 -4.26 7.42 -6.36
C GLN A 68 -3.15 7.20 -7.40
N ILE A 69 -3.06 5.98 -7.96
CA ILE A 69 -2.04 5.65 -8.96
C ILE A 69 -2.43 6.19 -10.35
N LEU A 70 -1.44 6.65 -11.12
CA LEU A 70 -1.62 6.94 -12.55
C LEU A 70 -1.73 5.65 -13.36
N PRO A 71 -2.64 5.55 -14.35
CA PRO A 71 -2.73 4.37 -15.20
C PRO A 71 -1.42 4.04 -15.94
N ALA A 72 -0.65 5.06 -16.33
CA ALA A 72 0.67 4.85 -16.95
C ALA A 72 1.67 4.19 -15.99
N THR A 73 1.67 4.60 -14.71
CA THR A 73 2.49 3.98 -13.66
C THR A 73 2.04 2.54 -13.40
N ALA A 74 0.73 2.29 -13.31
CA ALA A 74 0.20 0.95 -13.17
C ALA A 74 0.63 0.04 -14.33
N ARG A 75 0.61 0.54 -15.58
CA ARG A 75 1.09 -0.19 -16.76
C ARG A 75 2.57 -0.53 -16.68
N ALA A 76 3.41 0.40 -16.20
CA ALA A 76 4.81 0.11 -15.94
C ALA A 76 4.97 -1.04 -14.91
N MET A 77 4.04 -1.16 -13.96
CA MET A 77 4.01 -2.25 -12.98
C MET A 77 3.42 -3.56 -13.50
N GLY A 78 2.90 -3.59 -14.74
CA GLY A 78 2.36 -4.78 -15.41
C GLY A 78 0.84 -4.77 -15.63
N PHE A 79 0.14 -3.68 -15.29
CA PHE A 79 -1.30 -3.56 -15.51
C PHE A 79 -1.64 -3.50 -17.00
N SER A 80 -2.64 -4.27 -17.43
CA SER A 80 -3.11 -4.32 -18.82
C SER A 80 -4.60 -3.99 -18.99
N GLY A 81 -5.31 -3.70 -17.91
CA GLY A 81 -6.75 -3.40 -17.92
C GLY A 81 -7.10 -1.96 -18.30
N ALA A 82 -8.40 -1.65 -18.19
CA ALA A 82 -8.92 -0.30 -18.36
C ALA A 82 -8.62 0.56 -17.12
N PRO A 83 -8.36 1.87 -17.24
CA PRO A 83 -8.09 2.72 -16.08
C PRO A 83 -9.14 2.63 -14.96
N THR A 84 -10.41 2.37 -15.30
CA THR A 84 -11.51 2.17 -14.34
C THR A 84 -11.32 0.97 -13.44
N ASP A 85 -10.60 -0.07 -13.88
CA ASP A 85 -10.35 -1.26 -13.06
C ASP A 85 -9.44 -0.93 -11.86
N LEU A 86 -8.70 0.19 -11.92
CA LEU A 86 -7.92 0.70 -10.79
C LEU A 86 -8.79 1.29 -9.67
N LEU A 87 -10.11 1.37 -9.84
CA LEU A 87 -11.07 1.72 -8.77
C LEU A 87 -11.47 0.52 -7.92
N ASP A 88 -11.15 -0.71 -8.37
CA ASP A 88 -11.19 -1.88 -7.53
C ASP A 88 -10.02 -1.87 -6.54
N ALA A 89 -10.30 -2.19 -5.27
CA ALA A 89 -9.33 -2.09 -4.18
C ALA A 89 -8.15 -3.05 -4.38
N GLU A 90 -8.43 -4.31 -4.73
CA GLU A 90 -7.41 -5.35 -4.87
C GLU A 90 -6.52 -5.09 -6.08
N THR A 91 -7.13 -4.71 -7.20
CA THR A 91 -6.43 -4.30 -8.42
C THR A 91 -5.53 -3.09 -8.13
N ASN A 92 -6.05 -2.06 -7.46
CA ASN A 92 -5.28 -0.87 -7.09
C ASN A 92 -4.08 -1.23 -6.21
N LEU A 93 -4.30 -2.00 -5.13
CA LEU A 93 -3.27 -2.41 -4.19
C LEU A 93 -2.20 -3.31 -4.82
N THR A 94 -2.56 -4.13 -5.80
CA THR A 94 -1.60 -4.96 -6.55
C THR A 94 -0.57 -4.08 -7.26
N TYR A 95 -1.01 -3.11 -8.06
CA TYR A 95 -0.07 -2.31 -8.87
C TYR A 95 0.54 -1.14 -8.09
N ALA A 96 -0.23 -0.47 -7.24
CA ALA A 96 0.26 0.63 -6.42
C ALA A 96 1.11 0.15 -5.25
N GLY A 97 0.81 -1.01 -4.67
CA GLY A 97 1.68 -1.66 -3.69
C GLY A 97 3.04 -2.01 -4.30
N LYS A 98 3.06 -2.61 -5.50
CA LYS A 98 4.31 -2.87 -6.23
C LYS A 98 5.12 -1.60 -6.50
N TYR A 99 4.45 -0.50 -6.88
CA TYR A 99 5.11 0.80 -7.06
C TYR A 99 5.65 1.37 -5.73
N LEU A 100 4.89 1.27 -4.65
CA LEU A 100 5.34 1.71 -3.32
C LEU A 100 6.54 0.90 -2.82
N ARG A 101 6.63 -0.40 -3.15
CA ARG A 101 7.83 -1.20 -2.86
C ARG A 101 9.07 -0.62 -3.55
N GLY A 102 8.97 -0.18 -4.80
CA GLY A 102 10.09 0.50 -5.46
C GLY A 102 10.52 1.78 -4.74
N ALA A 103 9.55 2.58 -4.28
CA ALA A 103 9.83 3.78 -3.46
C ALA A 103 10.48 3.43 -2.11
N TRP A 104 10.04 2.33 -1.47
CA TRP A 104 10.60 1.83 -0.22
C TRP A 104 12.07 1.39 -0.37
N LEU A 105 12.40 0.65 -1.44
CA LEU A 105 13.77 0.22 -1.72
C LEU A 105 14.76 1.39 -1.89
N LEU A 106 14.29 2.54 -2.37
CA LEU A 106 15.10 3.75 -2.57
C LEU A 106 15.07 4.71 -1.37
N SER A 107 14.33 4.35 -0.31
CA SER A 107 14.16 5.20 0.86
C SER A 107 15.19 4.97 1.96
N ASP A 108 16.05 3.96 1.80
CA ASP A 108 17.08 3.60 2.78
C ASP A 108 16.48 3.38 4.20
N GLY A 109 15.27 2.81 4.26
CA GLY A 109 14.55 2.52 5.50
C GLY A 109 13.68 3.66 6.03
N SER A 110 13.59 4.80 5.33
CA SER A 110 12.81 5.97 5.78
C SER A 110 11.40 5.99 5.16
N GLU A 111 10.38 5.78 5.99
CA GLU A 111 8.98 5.91 5.53
C GLU A 111 8.67 7.29 4.96
N ALA A 112 9.27 8.35 5.52
CA ALA A 112 9.07 9.72 5.03
C ALA A 112 9.65 9.90 3.62
N GLU A 113 10.84 9.35 3.35
CA GLU A 113 11.41 9.38 2.00
C GLU A 113 10.65 8.50 1.02
N ALA A 114 10.17 7.32 1.46
CA ALA A 114 9.33 6.46 0.63
C ALA A 114 8.04 7.17 0.18
N VAL A 115 7.38 7.89 1.09
CA VAL A 115 6.19 8.72 0.75
C VAL A 115 6.54 9.81 -0.28
N LYS A 116 7.70 10.47 -0.13
CA LYS A 116 8.17 11.47 -1.12
C LYS A 116 8.40 10.82 -2.48
N TRP A 117 9.15 9.72 -2.52
CA TRP A 117 9.42 8.96 -3.75
C TRP A 117 8.16 8.50 -4.45
N TYR A 118 7.19 7.97 -3.70
CA TYR A 118 5.90 7.55 -4.25
C TYR A 118 5.18 8.73 -4.93
N SER A 119 5.14 9.89 -4.29
CA SER A 119 4.42 11.06 -4.83
C SER A 119 5.11 11.79 -5.99
N ARG A 120 6.45 11.90 -5.97
CA ARG A 120 7.20 12.64 -7.01
C ARG A 120 7.65 11.76 -8.18
N GLY A 121 7.60 10.44 -8.00
CA GLY A 121 8.22 9.47 -8.88
C GLY A 121 9.71 9.31 -8.65
N TYR A 122 10.23 8.12 -8.91
CA TYR A 122 11.61 7.74 -8.55
C TYR A 122 12.42 7.16 -9.71
N TYR A 123 11.96 7.31 -10.96
CA TYR A 123 12.63 6.72 -12.13
C TYR A 123 14.12 7.10 -12.24
N TYR A 124 14.44 8.40 -12.15
CA TYR A 124 15.82 8.86 -12.27
C TYR A 124 16.71 8.37 -11.14
N GLU A 125 16.15 8.26 -9.93
CA GLU A 125 16.87 7.73 -8.78
C GLU A 125 17.11 6.22 -8.92
N ALA A 126 16.09 5.45 -9.31
CA ALA A 126 16.23 4.04 -9.63
C ALA A 126 17.29 3.82 -10.71
N LYS A 127 17.25 4.62 -11.79
CA LYS A 127 18.24 4.57 -12.87
C LYS A 127 19.65 4.88 -12.34
N ARG A 128 19.81 5.92 -11.52
CA ARG A 128 21.09 6.32 -10.93
C ARG A 128 21.69 5.22 -10.05
N ARG A 129 20.85 4.49 -9.31
CA ARG A 129 21.28 3.36 -8.46
C ARG A 129 21.37 2.02 -9.21
N GLY A 130 21.02 1.97 -10.50
CA GLY A 130 20.96 0.71 -11.27
C GLY A 130 19.79 -0.20 -10.91
N MET A 131 18.80 0.30 -10.17
CA MET A 131 17.73 -0.49 -9.54
C MET A 131 16.42 -0.52 -10.35
N LEU A 132 16.46 -0.34 -11.67
CA LEU A 132 15.25 -0.25 -12.49
C LEU A 132 14.45 -1.57 -12.50
N VAL A 133 15.11 -2.71 -12.35
CA VAL A 133 14.43 -4.02 -12.35
C VAL A 133 13.82 -4.30 -10.98
N GLU A 134 14.58 -4.07 -9.93
CA GLU A 134 14.22 -4.28 -8.52
C GLU A 134 13.03 -3.41 -8.11
N THR A 135 12.98 -2.18 -8.62
CA THR A 135 11.87 -1.26 -8.39
C THR A 135 10.68 -1.47 -9.34
N GLY A 136 10.75 -2.48 -10.21
CA GLY A 136 9.68 -2.86 -11.15
C GLY A 136 9.50 -1.92 -12.35
N LEU A 137 10.37 -0.93 -12.54
CA LEU A 137 10.29 0.06 -13.62
C LEU A 137 10.80 -0.44 -14.98
N ARG A 138 11.55 -1.56 -14.98
CA ARG A 138 12.02 -2.25 -16.18
C ARG A 138 11.77 -3.74 -16.01
N LYS A 139 11.45 -4.43 -17.11
CA LYS A 139 11.43 -5.89 -17.14
C LYS A 139 12.85 -6.43 -16.89
N GLY A 140 12.95 -7.43 -16.02
CA GLY A 140 14.18 -8.20 -15.79
C GLY A 140 14.41 -9.22 -16.90
#